data_AF-Q0W4S6-F1
#
_entry.id   AF-Q0W4S6-F1
#
_cell.length_a   1.000
_cell.length_b   1.000
_cell.length_c   1.000
_cell.angle_alpha   90.00
_cell.angle_beta   90.00
_cell.angle_gamma   90.00
#
_symmetry.space_group_name_H-M   'P 1'
#
loop_
_entity.id
_entity.type
_entity.pdbx_description
1 polymer ?
#
loop_
_entity_poly.entity_id
_entity_poly.type
_entity_poly.pdbx_seq_one_letter_code
_entity_poly.pdbx_strand_id
1 'polypeptide(L)'
;MTEQMSKASRSKKRPAVPARSGKPGPERAIAEALFSPKDKKPYYFNGKPLLNLQELVDYLVAFTGEEGLWVASWLEYLGDREVAERIRENPIDFKHIVRERYDELKAVVESAPTPT
;
A
#
# COMPACT_ATOMS: atom_id res chain seq x y z
N MET A 1 -32.07 52.23 31.93
CA MET A 1 -30.80 52.57 32.60
C MET A 1 -30.33 51.29 33.27
N THR A 2 -29.60 50.39 32.61
CA THR A 2 -28.25 50.54 32.02
C THR A 2 -27.32 51.14 33.07
N GLU A 3 -26.45 50.38 33.75
CA GLU A 3 -25.18 49.80 33.28
C GLU A 3 -24.67 48.89 34.43
N GLN A 4 -23.96 47.78 34.24
CA GLN A 4 -22.52 47.79 33.97
C GLN A 4 -22.03 46.42 33.48
N MET A 5 -21.26 46.48 32.40
CA MET A 5 -20.41 45.42 31.86
C MET A 5 -19.05 45.42 32.57
N SER A 6 -18.37 44.26 32.56
CA SER A 6 -16.92 44.06 32.33
C SER A 6 -16.36 42.97 33.25
N LYS A 7 -15.46 42.06 32.86
CA LYS A 7 -14.70 41.76 31.65
C LYS A 7 -14.07 40.38 31.93
N ALA A 8 -14.12 39.45 30.99
CA ALA A 8 -13.25 38.28 31.04
C ALA A 8 -12.86 37.89 29.61
N SER A 9 -11.84 38.58 29.09
CA SER A 9 -11.16 38.21 27.85
C SER A 9 -10.37 36.93 28.08
N ARG A 10 -11.01 35.76 27.92
CA ARG A 10 -10.29 34.49 27.86
C ARG A 10 -9.83 34.27 26.43
N SER A 11 -8.59 34.68 26.16
CA SER A 11 -7.86 34.36 24.94
C SER A 11 -7.90 32.85 24.71
N LYS A 12 -8.69 32.41 23.72
CA LYS A 12 -8.85 31.01 23.35
C LYS A 12 -7.61 30.63 22.56
N LYS A 13 -6.55 30.18 23.25
CA LYS A 13 -5.41 29.52 22.61
C LYS A 13 -5.98 28.40 21.74
N ARG A 14 -5.84 28.55 20.42
CA ARG A 14 -6.13 27.50 19.44
C ARG A 14 -5.31 26.29 19.86
N PRO A 15 -5.89 25.09 20.04
CA PRO A 15 -5.08 23.91 20.24
C PRO A 15 -4.23 23.74 18.99
N ALA A 16 -2.91 23.70 19.18
CA ALA A 16 -2.01 23.23 18.15
C ALA A 16 -2.46 21.81 17.81
N VAL A 17 -2.88 21.60 16.56
CA VAL A 17 -3.10 20.25 16.05
C VAL A 17 -1.75 19.53 16.15
N PRO A 18 -1.61 18.46 16.94
CA PRO A 18 -0.40 17.66 16.82
C PRO A 18 -0.38 17.14 15.39
N ALA A 19 0.73 17.35 14.69
CA ALA A 19 0.98 16.69 13.42
C ALA A 19 0.68 15.21 13.62
N ARG A 20 -0.34 14.69 12.92
CA ARG A 20 -0.64 13.26 12.95
C ARG A 20 0.58 12.56 12.36
N SER A 21 1.48 12.11 13.22
CA SER A 21 2.34 10.97 12.96
C SER A 21 1.44 9.72 12.94
N GLY A 22 0.47 9.70 12.04
CA GLY A 22 -0.42 8.58 11.82
C GLY A 22 0.34 7.58 10.96
N LYS A 23 0.50 6.36 11.44
CA LYS A 23 0.93 5.25 10.59
C LYS A 23 0.02 5.24 9.35
N PRO A 24 0.55 5.03 8.13
CA PRO A 24 -0.28 4.84 6.96
C PRO A 24 -1.34 3.75 7.25
N GLY A 25 -2.53 3.90 6.69
CA GLY A 25 -3.54 2.83 6.73
C GLY A 25 -2.97 1.52 6.19
N PRO A 26 -3.56 0.36 6.55
CA PRO A 26 -3.02 -0.95 6.21
C PRO A 26 -2.70 -1.10 4.71
N GLU A 27 -3.57 -0.62 3.82
CA GLU A 27 -3.33 -0.70 2.37
C GLU A 27 -2.15 0.17 1.90
N ARG A 28 -1.91 1.31 2.54
CA ARG A 28 -0.80 2.20 2.20
C ARG A 28 0.54 1.66 2.69
N ALA A 29 0.55 0.97 3.83
CA ALA A 29 1.74 0.25 4.29
C ALA A 29 2.07 -0.93 3.35
N ILE A 30 1.05 -1.66 2.90
CA ILE A 30 1.19 -2.74 1.91
C ILE A 30 1.67 -2.18 0.57
N ALA A 31 1.09 -1.07 0.09
CA ALA A 31 1.52 -0.40 -1.14
C ALA A 31 2.99 0.03 -1.08
N GLU A 32 3.44 0.64 0.03
CA GLU A 32 4.84 1.01 0.21
C GLU A 32 5.76 -0.22 0.15
N ALA A 33 5.37 -1.30 0.83
CA ALA A 33 6.15 -2.53 0.84
C ALA A 33 6.20 -3.23 -0.53
N LEU A 34 5.14 -3.16 -1.33
CA LEU A 34 5.05 -3.81 -2.65
C LEU A 34 5.67 -2.99 -3.78
N PHE A 35 5.56 -1.65 -3.74
CA PHE A 35 6.14 -0.76 -4.76
C PHE A 35 7.58 -0.35 -4.45
N SER A 36 7.96 -0.33 -3.17
CA SER A 36 9.30 0.03 -2.72
C SER A 36 9.83 -0.94 -1.64
N PRO A 37 10.01 -2.24 -1.95
CA PRO A 37 10.47 -3.24 -1.00
C PRO A 37 11.94 -3.03 -0.60
N LYS A 38 12.16 -2.26 0.48
CA LYS A 38 13.50 -2.00 1.04
C LYS A 38 14.05 -3.26 1.71
N ASP A 39 15.31 -3.60 1.42
CA ASP A 39 16.05 -4.73 2.02
C ASP A 39 15.43 -6.12 1.78
N LYS A 40 14.48 -6.23 0.83
CA LYS A 40 13.86 -7.49 0.44
C LYS A 40 14.51 -8.04 -0.83
N LYS A 41 14.54 -9.36 -0.95
CA LYS A 41 15.05 -10.03 -2.15
C LYS A 41 14.04 -9.93 -3.31
N PRO A 42 14.52 -9.72 -4.56
CA PRO A 42 13.65 -9.75 -5.72
C PRO A 42 13.10 -11.15 -5.99
N TYR A 43 12.03 -11.19 -6.74
CA TYR A 43 11.55 -12.42 -7.35
C TYR A 43 12.35 -12.72 -8.62
N TYR A 44 12.97 -13.89 -8.70
CA TYR A 44 13.74 -14.28 -9.89
C TYR A 44 12.87 -15.13 -10.81
N PHE A 45 12.55 -14.58 -11.98
CA PHE A 45 11.82 -15.28 -13.04
C PHE A 45 12.72 -15.47 -14.25
N ASN A 46 13.02 -16.72 -14.62
CA ASN A 46 13.90 -17.04 -15.75
C ASN A 46 15.23 -16.25 -15.76
N GLY A 47 15.85 -16.11 -14.58
CA GLY A 47 17.09 -15.36 -14.40
C GLY A 47 16.94 -13.83 -14.36
N LYS A 48 15.73 -13.30 -14.56
CA LYS A 48 15.43 -11.87 -14.45
C LYS A 48 14.93 -11.54 -13.04
N PRO A 49 15.58 -10.60 -12.31
CA PRO A 49 15.05 -10.11 -11.05
C PRO A 49 13.88 -9.14 -11.30
N LEU A 50 12.78 -9.37 -10.62
CA LEU A 50 11.62 -8.48 -10.53
C LEU A 50 11.62 -7.89 -9.12
N LEU A 51 11.84 -6.57 -9.02
CA LEU A 51 12.16 -5.90 -7.76
C LEU A 51 10.91 -5.50 -6.99
N ASN A 52 9.78 -5.31 -7.65
CA ASN A 52 8.56 -4.79 -7.03
C ASN A 52 7.31 -5.28 -7.78
N LEU A 53 6.13 -4.93 -7.25
CA LEU A 53 4.84 -5.32 -7.83
C LEU A 53 4.62 -4.79 -9.24
N GLN A 54 5.12 -3.59 -9.56
CA GLN A 54 4.98 -3.02 -10.90
C GLN A 54 5.73 -3.86 -11.94
N GLU A 55 7.00 -4.17 -11.67
CA GLU A 55 7.79 -5.03 -12.56
C GLU A 55 7.20 -6.43 -12.68
N LEU A 56 6.61 -6.96 -11.61
CA LEU A 56 5.88 -8.22 -11.68
C LEU A 56 4.73 -8.12 -12.68
N VAL A 57 3.87 -7.10 -12.56
CA VAL A 57 2.72 -6.87 -13.45
C VAL A 57 3.14 -6.69 -14.89
N ASP A 58 4.17 -5.88 -15.15
CA ASP A 58 4.74 -5.64 -16.48
C ASP A 58 5.22 -6.96 -17.12
N TYR A 59 5.66 -7.92 -16.31
CA TYR A 59 6.19 -9.19 -16.78
C TYR A 59 5.21 -10.37 -16.74
N LEU A 60 3.99 -10.21 -16.19
CA LEU A 60 2.99 -11.30 -16.05
C LEU A 60 2.65 -12.01 -17.35
N VAL A 61 2.79 -11.34 -18.50
CA VAL A 61 2.56 -11.93 -19.83
C VAL A 61 3.50 -13.11 -20.11
N ALA A 62 4.71 -13.12 -19.53
CA ALA A 62 5.72 -14.14 -19.77
C ALA A 62 5.55 -15.40 -18.89
N PHE A 63 4.68 -15.35 -17.89
CA PHE A 63 4.45 -16.47 -16.96
C PHE A 63 3.58 -17.55 -17.62
N THR A 64 3.73 -18.82 -17.22
CA THR A 64 2.96 -19.93 -17.82
C THR A 64 1.78 -20.37 -16.97
N GLY A 65 1.74 -20.04 -15.67
CA GLY A 65 0.70 -20.52 -14.76
C GLY A 65 1.28 -21.21 -13.53
N GLU A 66 2.36 -21.94 -13.72
CA GLU A 66 2.98 -22.81 -12.71
C GLU A 66 3.63 -22.02 -11.56
N GLU A 67 3.89 -20.74 -11.78
CA GLU A 67 4.55 -19.86 -10.83
C GLU A 67 3.61 -19.30 -9.76
N GLY A 68 2.29 -19.51 -9.87
CA GLY A 68 1.30 -18.87 -8.98
C GLY A 68 1.62 -19.03 -7.49
N LEU A 69 2.01 -20.24 -7.06
CA LEU A 69 2.40 -20.49 -5.66
C LEU A 69 3.68 -19.75 -5.26
N TRP A 70 4.65 -19.65 -6.16
CA TRP A 70 5.89 -18.91 -5.93
C TRP A 70 5.63 -17.40 -5.82
N VAL A 71 4.75 -16.87 -6.67
CA VAL A 71 4.30 -15.48 -6.62
C VAL A 71 3.57 -15.21 -5.31
N ALA A 72 2.69 -16.11 -4.86
CA ALA A 72 2.01 -15.98 -3.57
C ALA A 72 3.00 -15.88 -2.40
N SER A 73 3.98 -16.78 -2.33
CA SER A 73 5.01 -16.75 -1.29
C SER A 73 5.84 -15.46 -1.30
N TRP A 74 6.13 -14.91 -2.49
CA TRP A 74 6.85 -13.64 -2.59
C TRP A 74 6.00 -12.46 -2.12
N LEU A 75 4.72 -12.39 -2.50
CA LEU A 75 3.81 -11.33 -2.06
C LEU A 75 3.59 -11.36 -0.54
N GLU A 76 3.45 -12.54 0.06
CA GLU A 76 3.40 -12.69 1.52
C GLU A 76 4.69 -12.22 2.18
N TYR A 77 5.85 -12.56 1.61
CA TYR A 77 7.15 -12.11 2.11
C TYR A 77 7.31 -10.58 2.05
N LEU A 78 6.70 -9.93 1.06
CA LEU A 78 6.64 -8.46 0.97
C LEU A 78 5.61 -7.85 1.93
N GLY A 79 4.64 -8.62 2.41
CA GLY A 79 3.70 -8.23 3.46
C GLY A 79 2.23 -8.32 3.07
N ASP A 80 1.90 -8.79 1.86
CA ASP A 80 0.53 -8.90 1.37
C ASP A 80 0.01 -10.33 1.51
N ARG A 81 -0.25 -10.71 2.76
CA ARG A 81 -0.71 -12.05 3.13
C ARG A 81 -2.07 -12.39 2.54
N GLU A 82 -3.00 -11.44 2.54
CA GLU A 82 -4.37 -11.65 2.05
C GLU A 82 -4.37 -12.07 0.58
N VAL A 83 -3.60 -11.38 -0.25
CA VAL A 83 -3.47 -11.69 -1.67
C VAL A 83 -2.74 -13.00 -1.89
N ALA A 84 -1.71 -13.29 -1.08
CA ALA A 84 -1.05 -14.58 -1.13
C ALA A 84 -1.98 -15.75 -0.80
N GLU A 85 -2.86 -15.60 0.19
CA GLU A 85 -3.88 -16.59 0.54
C GLU A 85 -4.87 -16.79 -0.63
N ARG A 86 -5.40 -15.69 -1.22
CA ARG A 86 -6.27 -15.76 -2.41
C ARG A 86 -5.62 -16.50 -3.59
N ILE A 87 -4.33 -16.26 -3.85
CA ILE A 87 -3.60 -16.97 -4.90
C ILE A 87 -3.43 -18.45 -4.56
N ARG A 88 -3.19 -18.81 -3.29
CA ARG A 88 -3.06 -20.23 -2.90
C ARG A 88 -4.37 -21.01 -3.05
N GLU A 89 -5.50 -20.34 -2.82
CA GLU A 89 -6.83 -20.94 -3.02
C GLU A 89 -7.10 -21.21 -4.51
N ASN A 90 -6.64 -20.31 -5.39
CA ASN A 90 -6.76 -20.50 -6.83
C ASN A 90 -5.50 -20.05 -7.59
N PRO A 91 -4.47 -20.92 -7.67
CA PRO A 91 -3.18 -20.56 -8.23
C PRO A 91 -3.20 -20.28 -9.73
N ILE A 92 -4.19 -20.81 -10.46
CA ILE A 92 -4.32 -20.62 -11.92
C ILE A 92 -4.68 -19.16 -12.25
N ASP A 93 -5.46 -18.50 -11.37
CA ASP A 93 -5.91 -17.12 -11.56
C ASP A 93 -4.96 -16.07 -10.99
N PHE A 94 -3.75 -16.46 -10.56
CA PHE A 94 -2.82 -15.54 -9.91
C PHE A 94 -2.53 -14.28 -10.74
N LYS A 95 -2.45 -14.38 -12.07
CA LYS A 95 -2.22 -13.22 -12.94
C LYS A 95 -3.32 -12.17 -12.83
N HIS A 96 -4.57 -12.63 -12.73
CA HIS A 96 -5.72 -11.76 -12.56
C HIS A 96 -5.71 -11.12 -11.17
N ILE A 97 -5.50 -11.93 -10.13
CA ILE A 97 -5.44 -11.48 -8.73
C ILE A 97 -4.34 -10.43 -8.53
N VAL A 98 -3.15 -10.64 -9.10
CA VAL A 98 -2.02 -9.69 -8.99
C VAL A 98 -2.32 -8.37 -9.69
N ARG A 99 -3.00 -8.40 -10.85
CA ARG A 99 -3.41 -7.18 -11.57
C ARG A 99 -4.45 -6.38 -10.79
N GLU A 100 -5.50 -7.06 -10.32
CA GLU A 100 -6.53 -6.44 -9.48
C GLU A 100 -5.89 -5.74 -8.27
N ARG A 101 -4.99 -6.45 -7.57
CA ARG A 101 -4.28 -5.88 -6.43
C ARG A 101 -3.41 -4.68 -6.80
N TYR A 102 -2.73 -4.73 -7.94
CA TYR A 102 -1.94 -3.60 -8.42
C TYR A 102 -2.81 -2.36 -8.63
N ASP A 103 -3.97 -2.50 -9.26
CA ASP A 103 -4.88 -1.38 -9.50
C ASP A 103 -5.42 -0.79 -8.20
N GLU A 104 -5.79 -1.63 -7.23
CA GLU A 104 -6.19 -1.20 -5.87
C GLU A 104 -5.10 -0.37 -5.19
N LEU A 105 -3.88 -0.91 -5.11
CA LEU A 105 -2.78 -0.26 -4.40
C LEU A 105 -2.30 0.99 -5.14
N LYS A 106 -2.33 1.00 -6.47
CA LYS A 106 -2.00 2.17 -7.26
C LYS A 106 -2.98 3.31 -6.99
N ALA A 107 -4.28 3.04 -6.93
CA ALA A 107 -5.29 4.02 -6.57
C ALA A 107 -5.07 4.61 -5.16
N VAL A 108 -4.62 3.79 -4.20
CA VAL A 108 -4.26 4.26 -2.84
C VAL A 108 -3.06 5.21 -2.84
N VAL A 109 -2.07 4.97 -3.70
CA VAL A 109 -0.88 5.82 -3.82
C VAL A 109 -1.21 7.12 -4.56
N GLU A 110 -2.03 7.08 -5.61
CA GLU A 110 -2.39 8.22 -6.46
C GLU A 110 -3.45 9.15 -5.82
N SER A 111 -4.32 8.63 -4.94
CA SER A 111 -5.37 9.40 -4.28
C SER A 111 -4.91 10.23 -3.08
N ALA A 112 -3.62 10.23 -2.73
CA ALA A 112 -3.10 11.09 -1.67
C ALA A 112 -2.97 12.55 -2.17
N PRO A 113 -3.60 13.55 -1.51
CA PRO A 113 -3.38 14.95 -1.87
C PRO A 113 -1.91 15.31 -1.62
N THR A 114 -1.22 15.78 -2.65
CA THR A 114 0.08 16.46 -2.53
C THR A 114 -0.05 17.59 -1.52
N PRO A 115 0.73 17.61 -0.42
CA PRO A 115 0.81 18.81 0.41
C PRO A 115 1.44 19.91 -0.45
N THR A 116 0.62 20.91 -0.80
CA THR A 116 1.07 22.18 -1.39
C THR A 116 1.58 23.09 -0.29
#